data_AF-A0A969JCW0-F1
#
_entry.id   AF-A0A969JCW0-F1
#
_cell.length_a   1.000
_cell.length_b   1.000
_cell.length_c   1.000
_cell.angle_alpha   90.00
_cell.angle_beta   90.00
_cell.angle_gamma   90.00
#
_symmetry.space_group_name_H-M   'P 1'
#
loop_
_entity.id
_entity.type
_entity.pdbx_description
1 polymer ?
#
loop_
_entity_poly.entity_id
_entity_poly.type
_entity_poly.pdbx_seq_one_letter_code
_entity_poly.pdbx_strand_id
1 'polypeptide(L)'
;MNQRLDRIEAFLERMAEQREIDRQEILAQRQVSQREMAELCSTVTSLVQVVAIHQPNFERFIDQMNQIRTENQQIWQEIRGLRTESQRILEHLFGRQGNGQE
;
A
#
# COMPACT_ATOMS: atom_id res chain seq x y z
N MET A 1 2.72 -74.98 13.52
CA MET A 1 3.76 -73.93 13.56
C MET A 1 3.64 -72.98 12.37
N ASN A 2 3.38 -73.49 11.15
CA ASN A 2 3.22 -72.69 9.92
C ASN A 2 2.13 -71.62 9.97
N GLN A 3 0.90 -71.92 10.43
CA GLN A 3 -0.20 -70.93 10.50
C GLN A 3 0.11 -69.65 11.32
N ARG A 4 1.01 -69.74 12.31
CA ARG A 4 1.42 -68.56 13.09
C ARG A 4 2.40 -67.69 12.30
N LEU A 5 3.25 -68.30 11.48
CA LEU A 5 4.19 -67.59 10.60
C LEU A 5 3.42 -66.92 9.46
N ASP A 6 2.50 -67.63 8.81
CA ASP A 6 1.68 -67.10 7.71
C ASP A 6 0.86 -65.87 8.17
N ARG A 7 0.34 -65.89 9.41
CA ARG A 7 -0.41 -64.77 9.98
C ARG A 7 0.47 -63.57 10.31
N ILE A 8 1.73 -63.79 10.69
CA ILE A 8 2.70 -62.72 10.94
C ILE A 8 3.13 -62.09 9.61
N GLU A 9 3.38 -62.91 8.59
CA GLU A 9 3.73 -62.47 7.24
C GLU A 9 2.62 -61.60 6.63
N ALA A 10 1.37 -62.06 6.66
CA ALA A 10 0.23 -61.28 6.19
C ALA A 10 0.01 -59.97 6.98
N PHE A 11 0.39 -59.94 8.26
CA PHE A 11 0.33 -58.71 9.06
C PHE A 11 1.46 -57.73 8.69
N LEU A 12 2.67 -58.23 8.45
CA LEU A 12 3.81 -57.42 8.02
C LEU A 12 3.60 -56.85 6.62
N GLU A 13 3.03 -57.63 5.69
CA GLU A 13 2.68 -57.15 4.35
C GLU A 13 1.68 -56.00 4.42
N ARG A 14 0.59 -56.15 5.18
CA ARG A 14 -0.40 -55.08 5.38
C ARG A 14 0.20 -53.83 6.02
N MET A 15 1.12 -53.98 6.98
CA MET A 15 1.81 -52.84 7.56
C MET A 15 2.76 -52.15 6.56
N ALA A 16 3.42 -52.91 5.69
CA ALA A 16 4.29 -52.36 4.66
C ALA A 16 3.45 -51.59 3.61
N GLU A 17 2.32 -52.15 3.19
CA GLU A 17 1.35 -51.49 2.31
C GLU A 17 0.83 -50.19 2.92
N GLN A 18 0.40 -50.22 4.19
CA GLN A 18 -0.10 -49.03 4.87
C GLN A 18 0.97 -47.95 4.98
N ARG A 19 2.22 -48.31 5.32
CA ARG A 19 3.33 -47.35 5.38
C ARG A 19 3.64 -46.71 4.05
N GLU A 20 3.51 -47.46 2.96
CA GLU A 20 3.74 -46.92 1.63
C GLU A 20 2.61 -45.95 1.24
N ILE A 21 1.36 -46.26 1.58
CA ILE A 21 0.23 -45.34 1.40
C ILE A 21 0.44 -44.05 2.21
N ASP A 22 0.75 -44.17 3.50
CA ASP A 22 1.00 -43.01 4.38
C ASP A 22 2.15 -42.14 3.84
N ARG A 23 3.22 -42.77 3.34
CA ARG A 23 4.35 -42.07 2.74
C ARG A 23 3.94 -41.31 1.47
N GLN A 24 3.15 -41.94 0.61
CA GLN A 24 2.65 -41.31 -0.61
C GLN A 24 1.73 -40.12 -0.29
N GLU A 25 0.87 -40.25 0.71
CA GLU A 25 0.00 -39.16 1.17
C GLU A 25 0.80 -37.97 1.70
N ILE A 26 1.81 -38.22 2.55
CA ILE A 26 2.70 -37.16 3.05
C ILE A 26 3.44 -36.47 1.92
N LEU A 27 3.93 -37.23 0.91
CA LEU A 27 4.61 -36.65 -0.23
C LEU A 27 3.67 -35.80 -1.10
N ALA A 28 2.46 -36.28 -1.35
CA ALA A 28 1.44 -35.54 -2.09
C ALA A 28 1.09 -34.23 -1.36
N GLN A 29 0.87 -34.29 -0.05
CA GLN A 29 0.56 -33.12 0.77
C GLN A 29 1.71 -32.11 0.75
N ARG A 30 2.96 -32.57 0.87
CA ARG A 30 4.15 -31.69 0.76
C ARG A 30 4.24 -31.00 -0.59
N GLN A 31 3.94 -31.71 -1.68
CA GLN A 31 3.95 -31.11 -3.03
C GLN A 31 2.87 -30.04 -3.18
N VAL A 32 1.67 -30.28 -2.65
CA VAL A 32 0.58 -29.28 -2.65
C VAL A 32 1.01 -28.05 -1.85
N SER A 33 1.48 -28.22 -0.61
CA SER A 33 1.91 -27.09 0.22
C SER A 33 3.07 -26.31 -0.39
N GLN A 34 4.00 -26.97 -1.08
CA GLN A 34 5.08 -26.28 -1.79
C GLN A 34 4.56 -25.41 -2.94
N ARG A 35 3.56 -25.89 -3.69
CA ARG A 35 2.93 -25.12 -4.77
C ARG A 35 2.17 -23.92 -4.22
N GLU A 36 1.34 -24.14 -3.20
CA GLU A 36 0.59 -23.06 -2.54
C GLU A 36 1.54 -21.99 -1.98
N MET A 37 2.66 -22.39 -1.37
CA MET A 37 3.66 -21.46 -0.87
C MET A 37 4.33 -20.68 -2.01
N ALA A 38 4.65 -21.32 -3.13
CA ALA A 38 5.23 -20.64 -4.29
C ALA A 38 4.27 -19.62 -4.90
N GLU A 39 2.98 -19.96 -5.02
CA GLU A 39 1.93 -19.04 -5.47
C GLU A 39 1.75 -17.85 -4.52
N LEU A 40 1.79 -18.11 -3.21
CA LEU A 40 1.74 -17.05 -2.21
C LEU A 40 2.95 -16.13 -2.31
N CYS A 41 4.16 -16.68 -2.40
CA CYS A 41 5.39 -15.89 -2.57
C CYS A 41 5.35 -15.04 -3.84
N SER A 42 4.85 -15.61 -4.95
CA SER A 42 4.66 -14.89 -6.21
C SER A 42 3.67 -13.72 -6.04
N THR A 43 2.54 -13.97 -5.39
CA THR A 43 1.51 -12.95 -5.13
C THR A 43 2.03 -11.83 -4.25
N VAL A 44 2.72 -12.17 -3.16
CA VAL A 44 3.35 -11.19 -2.25
C VAL A 44 4.39 -10.35 -3.00
N THR A 45 5.21 -10.99 -3.83
CA THR A 45 6.23 -10.28 -4.64
C THR A 45 5.57 -9.26 -5.58
N SER A 46 4.50 -9.65 -6.27
CA SER A 46 3.74 -8.75 -7.14
C SER A 46 3.14 -7.58 -6.37
N LEU A 47 2.56 -7.83 -5.19
CA LEU A 47 2.00 -6.76 -4.35
C LEU A 47 3.07 -5.78 -3.87
N VAL A 48 4.23 -6.28 -3.45
CA VAL A 48 5.37 -5.44 -3.06
C VAL A 48 5.84 -4.58 -4.23
N GLN A 49 5.89 -5.12 -5.45
CA GLN A 49 6.24 -4.35 -6.65
C GLN A 49 5.22 -3.25 -6.94
N VAL A 50 3.92 -3.54 -6.84
CA VAL A 50 2.85 -2.55 -7.01
C VAL A 50 3.02 -1.42 -6.00
N VAL A 51 3.21 -1.73 -4.71
CA VAL A 51 3.44 -0.71 -3.67
C VAL A 51 4.69 0.10 -3.97
N ALA A 52 5.80 -0.56 -4.33
CA ALA A 52 7.05 0.12 -4.64
C ALA A 52 6.94 1.12 -5.82
N ILE A 53 6.06 0.83 -6.79
CA ILE A 53 5.79 1.73 -7.92
C ILE A 53 4.86 2.88 -7.49
N HIS A 54 3.81 2.60 -6.72
CA HIS A 54 2.78 3.59 -6.42
C HIS A 54 3.12 4.51 -5.24
N GLN A 55 3.89 4.05 -4.26
CA GLN A 55 4.32 4.84 -3.10
C GLN A 55 5.02 6.16 -3.49
N PRO A 56 6.06 6.18 -4.34
CA PRO A 56 6.73 7.44 -4.69
C PRO A 56 5.84 8.37 -5.51
N ASN A 57 4.90 7.83 -6.30
CA ASN A 57 3.92 8.64 -7.02
C ASN A 57 2.97 9.35 -6.06
N PHE A 58 2.54 8.66 -5.00
CA PHE A 58 1.70 9.24 -3.97
C PHE A 58 2.44 10.32 -3.17
N GLU A 59 3.69 10.06 -2.77
CA GLU A 59 4.53 11.05 -2.09
C GLU A 59 4.71 12.32 -2.93
N ARG A 60 5.03 12.15 -4.22
CA ARG A 60 5.16 13.28 -5.16
C ARG A 60 3.86 14.09 -5.28
N PHE A 61 2.72 13.41 -5.29
CA PHE A 61 1.42 14.08 -5.34
C PHE A 61 1.17 14.92 -4.08
N ILE A 62 1.50 14.39 -2.89
CA ILE A 62 1.40 15.13 -1.63
C ILE A 62 2.31 16.37 -1.63
N ASP A 63 3.55 16.24 -2.12
CA ASP A 63 4.48 17.36 -2.22
C ASP A 63 3.95 18.46 -3.14
N GLN A 64 3.41 18.09 -4.31
CA GLN A 64 2.79 19.04 -5.24
C GLN A 64 1.59 19.76 -4.61
N MET A 65 0.74 19.03 -3.86
CA MET A 65 -0.39 19.64 -3.15
C MET A 65 0.06 20.66 -2.09
N ASN A 66 1.11 20.33 -1.34
CA ASN A 66 1.68 21.22 -0.32
C ASN A 66 2.29 22.48 -0.95
N GLN A 67 2.94 22.32 -2.11
CA GLN A 67 3.47 23.45 -2.88
C GLN A 67 2.33 24.37 -3.35
N ILE A 68 1.31 23.83 -4.00
CA ILE A 68 0.13 24.59 -4.47
C ILE A 68 -0.54 25.32 -3.30
N ARG A 69 -0.66 24.66 -2.15
CA ARG A 69 -1.22 25.29 -0.94
C ARG A 69 -0.40 26.50 -0.50
N THR A 70 0.92 26.39 -0.53
CA THR A 70 1.84 27.48 -0.13
C THR A 70 1.77 28.64 -1.12
N GLU A 71 1.80 28.35 -2.42
CA GLU A 71 1.67 29.36 -3.48
C GLU A 71 0.34 30.11 -3.37
N ASN A 72 -0.78 29.40 -3.14
CA ASN A 72 -2.08 30.02 -2.93
C ASN A 72 -2.09 30.95 -1.70
N GLN A 73 -1.42 30.57 -0.61
CA GLN A 73 -1.32 31.45 0.56
C GLN A 73 -0.56 32.74 0.25
N GLN A 74 0.52 32.65 -0.53
CA GLN A 74 1.29 33.82 -0.97
C GLN A 74 0.45 34.74 -1.86
N ILE A 75 -0.24 34.19 -2.85
CA ILE A 75 -1.14 34.95 -3.74
C ILE A 75 -2.21 35.68 -2.92
N TRP A 76 -2.80 35.04 -1.91
CA TRP A 76 -3.79 35.68 -1.05
C TRP A 76 -3.21 36.84 -0.23
N GLN A 77 -1.97 36.72 0.24
CA GLN A 77 -1.28 37.81 0.94
C GLN A 77 -1.01 38.99 0.01
N GLU A 78 -0.56 38.73 -1.22
CA GLU A 78 -0.33 39.76 -2.22
C GLU A 78 -1.63 40.49 -2.60
N ILE A 79 -2.71 39.75 -2.89
CA ILE A 79 -4.03 40.33 -3.19
C ILE A 79 -4.49 41.23 -2.03
N ARG A 80 -4.30 40.79 -0.78
CA ARG A 80 -4.64 41.59 0.39
C ARG A 80 -3.80 42.87 0.44
N GLY A 81 -2.50 42.78 0.24
CA GLY A 81 -1.59 43.93 0.19
C GLY A 81 -1.99 44.93 -0.89
N LEU A 82 -2.25 44.46 -2.11
CA LEU A 82 -2.71 45.29 -3.23
C LEU A 82 -4.04 45.98 -2.95
N ARG A 83 -4.99 45.29 -2.29
CA ARG A 83 -6.27 45.89 -1.88
C ARG A 83 -6.07 46.99 -0.85
N THR A 84 -5.25 46.75 0.18
CA THR A 84 -4.92 47.76 1.19
C THR A 84 -4.24 48.98 0.56
N GLU A 85 -3.28 48.75 -0.34
CA GLU A 85 -2.59 49.83 -1.03
C GLU A 85 -3.51 50.62 -1.97
N SER A 86 -4.35 49.93 -2.74
CA SER A 86 -5.36 50.56 -3.60
C SER A 86 -6.31 51.45 -2.78
N GLN A 87 -6.76 50.97 -1.62
CA GLN A 87 -7.61 51.75 -0.72
C GLN A 87 -6.89 53.00 -0.20
N ARG A 88 -5.63 52.86 0.22
CA ARG A 88 -4.79 53.99 0.68
C ARG A 88 -4.62 55.04 -0.41
N ILE A 89 -4.37 54.62 -1.66
CA ILE A 89 -4.23 55.53 -2.80
C ILE A 89 -5.55 56.25 -3.08
N LEU A 90 -6.68 55.54 -3.07
CA LEU A 90 -8.01 56.15 -3.26
C LEU A 90 -8.31 57.18 -2.17
N GLU A 91 -8.05 56.86 -0.90
CA GLU A 91 -8.20 57.79 0.22
C GLU A 91 -7.28 59.01 0.08
N HIS A 92 -6.04 58.82 -0.37
CA HIS A 92 -5.12 59.93 -0.59
C HIS A 92 -5.56 60.87 -1.73
N LEU A 93 -6.00 60.31 -2.85
CA LEU A 93 -6.39 61.06 -4.05
C LEU A 93 -7.74 61.74 -3.90
N PHE A 94 -8.71 61.09 -3.24
CA PHE A 94 -10.10 61.54 -3.21
C PHE A 94 -10.62 61.86 -1.80
N GLY A 95 -9.92 61.47 -0.74
CA GLY A 95 -10.36 61.67 0.66
C GLY A 95 -10.08 63.06 1.23
N ARG A 96 -9.39 63.96 0.51
CA ARG A 96 -9.08 65.32 0.98
C ARG A 96 -10.20 66.36 0.77
N GLN A 97 -11.36 65.97 0.22
CA GLN A 97 -12.44 66.91 -0.11
C GLN A 97 -13.41 67.27 1.04
N GLY A 98 -13.18 66.80 2.28
CA GLY A 98 -14.09 67.03 3.41
C GLY A 98 -13.70 68.11 4.44
N ASN A 99 -12.44 68.58 4.46
CA ASN A 99 -11.93 69.47 5.53
C ASN A 99 -11.38 70.81 4.99
N GLY A 100 -12.04 71.36 3.97
CA GLY A 100 -11.95 72.78 3.65
C GLY A 100 -13.11 73.49 4.35
N GLN A 101 -12.81 74.12 5.48
CA GLN A 101 -13.66 75.13 6.10
C GLN A 101 -13.86 76.30 5.12
N GLU A 102 -15.12 76.68 4.90
CA GLU A 102 -15.72 78.02 4.69
C GLU A 102 -16.92 77.98 3.73
#